data_AF-A0AAI8SPL0-F1
#
_entry.id   AF-A0AAI8SPL0-F1
#
_cell.length_a   1.000
_cell.length_b   1.000
_cell.length_c   1.000
_cell.angle_alpha   90.00
_cell.angle_beta   90.00
_cell.angle_gamma   90.00
#
_symmetry.space_group_name_H-M   'P 1'
#
loop_
_entity.id
_entity.type
_entity.pdbx_description
1 polymer ?
#
loop_
_entity_poly.entity_id
_entity_poly.type
_entity_poly.pdbx_seq_one_letter_code
_entity_poly.pdbx_strand_id
1 'polypeptide(L)'
;MAAVDGTPAAVNALLDEAGLTGGQTLHADLLGPVDLPPGARRPAGTPPGAPVTRMLVRVPRRDGLALAAALRRGVGVLSARQTHEPARVQIDPLHIG
;
A
#
# COMPACT_ATOMS: atom_id res chain seq x y z
N MET A 1 -6.27 4.87 -8.46
CA MET A 1 -5.49 3.64 -8.16
C MET A 1 -4.43 4.00 -7.13
N ALA A 2 -3.85 3.04 -6.44
CA ALA A 2 -2.69 3.27 -5.59
C ALA A 2 -1.66 2.15 -5.75
N ALA A 3 -0.38 2.45 -5.55
CA ALA A 3 0.68 1.48 -5.29
C ALA A 3 1.08 1.55 -3.81
N VAL A 4 1.26 0.39 -3.19
CA VAL A 4 1.70 0.23 -1.81
C VAL A 4 2.98 -0.60 -1.82
N ASP A 5 4.10 0.02 -1.45
CA ASP A 5 5.43 -0.60 -1.43
C ASP A 5 5.87 -0.81 0.02
N GLY A 6 6.38 -1.99 0.37
CA GLY A 6 6.81 -2.28 1.74
C GLY A 6 7.29 -3.71 1.92
N THR A 7 7.69 -4.05 3.15
CA THR A 7 7.80 -5.47 3.53
C THR A 7 6.42 -6.12 3.40
N PRO A 8 6.34 -7.44 3.12
CA PRO A 8 5.04 -8.10 3.01
C PRO A 8 4.12 -7.87 4.23
N ALA A 9 4.71 -7.87 5.43
CA ALA A 9 3.99 -7.57 6.68
C ALA A 9 3.45 -6.13 6.71
N ALA A 10 4.28 -5.14 6.37
CA ALA A 10 3.87 -3.73 6.36
C ALA A 10 2.77 -3.44 5.33
N VAL A 11 2.87 -4.06 4.14
CA VAL A 11 1.86 -3.91 3.09
C VAL A 11 0.53 -4.51 3.54
N ASN A 12 0.52 -5.74 4.06
CA ASN A 12 -0.69 -6.39 4.53
C ASN A 12 -1.33 -5.62 5.69
N ALA A 13 -0.54 -5.20 6.68
CA ALA A 13 -1.05 -4.42 7.80
C ALA A 13 -1.75 -3.13 7.35
N LEU A 14 -1.21 -2.44 6.33
CA LEU A 14 -1.83 -1.24 5.79
C LEU A 14 -3.12 -1.54 5.01
N LEU A 15 -3.14 -2.60 4.21
CA LEU A 15 -4.34 -2.99 3.45
C LEU A 15 -5.48 -3.42 4.38
N ASP A 16 -5.16 -4.15 5.45
CA ASP A 16 -6.09 -4.56 6.49
C ASP A 16 -6.65 -3.35 7.25
N GLU A 17 -5.78 -2.46 7.74
CA GLU A 17 -6.19 -1.26 8.48
C GLU A 17 -7.00 -0.31 7.58
N ALA A 18 -6.72 -0.27 6.28
CA ALA A 18 -7.50 0.50 5.31
C ALA A 18 -8.86 -0.15 4.96
N GLY A 19 -9.15 -1.36 5.47
CA GLY A 19 -10.39 -2.09 5.20
C GLY A 19 -10.53 -2.56 3.74
N LEU A 20 -9.39 -2.76 3.07
CA LEU A 20 -9.32 -3.14 1.66
C LEU A 20 -9.29 -4.66 1.47
N THR A 21 -8.93 -5.40 2.51
CA THR A 21 -9.02 -6.86 2.54
C THR A 21 -10.45 -7.27 2.86
N GLY A 22 -11.06 -8.05 1.97
CA GLY A 22 -12.43 -8.55 2.13
C GLY A 22 -13.55 -7.66 1.56
N GLY A 23 -13.25 -6.54 0.90
CA GLY A 23 -14.23 -5.76 0.11
C GLY A 23 -15.34 -5.06 0.92
N GLN A 24 -15.19 -4.96 2.25
CA GLN A 24 -16.24 -4.46 3.14
C GLN A 24 -16.42 -2.94 3.09
N THR A 25 -15.34 -2.19 2.81
CA THR A 25 -15.37 -0.72 2.76
C THR A 25 -15.42 -0.19 1.33
N LEU A 26 -14.67 -0.80 0.42
CA LEU A 26 -14.57 -0.43 -0.99
C LEU A 26 -14.45 -1.70 -1.83
N HIS A 27 -15.09 -1.72 -3.00
CA HIS A 27 -14.81 -2.72 -4.02
C HIS A 27 -13.45 -2.41 -4.66
N ALA A 28 -12.40 -2.98 -4.08
CA ALA A 28 -11.03 -2.82 -4.53
C ALA A 28 -10.48 -4.12 -5.10
N ASP A 29 -9.90 -4.05 -6.30
CA ASP A 29 -9.05 -5.12 -6.83
C ASP A 29 -7.65 -4.95 -6.24
N LEU A 30 -7.19 -5.96 -5.50
CA LEU A 30 -5.82 -6.05 -5.03
C LEU A 30 -5.00 -6.86 -6.04
N LEU A 31 -3.97 -6.25 -6.62
CA LEU A 31 -3.12 -6.86 -7.65
C LEU A 31 -1.68 -6.94 -7.13
N GLY A 32 -1.09 -8.14 -7.16
CA GLY A 32 0.23 -8.43 -6.59
C GLY A 32 0.17 -9.58 -5.56
N PRO A 33 1.25 -9.82 -4.80
CA PRO A 33 2.47 -9.02 -4.71
C PRO A 33 3.40 -9.18 -5.91
N VAL A 34 4.11 -8.11 -6.27
CA VAL A 34 5.18 -8.13 -7.28
C VAL A 34 6.44 -7.47 -6.73
N ASP A 35 7.59 -7.72 -7.37
CA ASP A 35 8.81 -6.99 -7.06
C ASP A 35 8.66 -5.49 -7.39
N LEU A 36 9.47 -4.67 -6.74
CA LEU A 36 9.56 -3.26 -7.11
C LEU A 36 10.09 -3.13 -8.54
N PRO A 37 9.58 -2.16 -9.35
CA PRO A 37 10.11 -1.91 -10.67
C PRO A 37 11.63 -1.65 -10.63
N PRO A 38 12.39 -2.07 -11.66
CA PRO A 38 13.81 -1.79 -11.73
C PRO A 38 14.12 -0.30 -11.52
N GLY A 39 15.06 0.00 -10.62
CA GLY A 39 15.45 1.38 -10.29
C GLY A 39 14.48 2.11 -9.33
N ALA A 40 13.36 1.53 -8.95
CA ALA A 40 12.48 2.12 -7.95
C ALA A 40 13.15 2.15 -6.57
N ARG A 41 13.05 3.31 -5.90
CA ARG A 41 13.60 3.49 -4.56
C ARG A 41 12.76 2.72 -3.53
N ARG A 42 13.43 1.90 -2.72
CA ARG A 42 12.82 1.21 -1.57
C ARG A 42 12.19 2.21 -0.57
N PRO A 43 11.15 1.81 0.18
CA PRO A 43 10.61 2.61 1.26
C PRO A 43 11.71 3.05 2.26
N ALA A 44 11.62 4.29 2.75
CA ALA A 44 12.57 4.78 3.74
C ALA A 44 12.36 4.00 5.05
N GLY A 45 13.43 3.68 5.77
CA GLY A 45 13.33 2.89 7.00
C GLY A 45 13.18 1.38 6.77
N THR A 46 13.13 0.90 5.53
CA THR A 46 13.24 -0.53 5.25
C THR A 46 14.68 -1.02 5.51
N PRO A 47 14.89 -2.08 6.32
CA PRO A 47 16.22 -2.63 6.55
C PRO A 47 16.91 -3.11 5.27
N PRO A 48 18.25 -3.00 5.17
CA PRO A 48 19.01 -3.62 4.09
C PRO A 48 18.72 -5.12 3.98
N GLY A 49 18.58 -5.63 2.77
CA GLY A 49 18.32 -7.06 2.53
C GLY A 49 16.89 -7.54 2.82
N ALA A 50 16.04 -6.74 3.49
CA ALA A 50 14.63 -7.12 3.68
C ALA A 50 13.92 -7.24 2.31
N PRO A 51 13.00 -8.20 2.12
CA PRO A 51 12.19 -8.25 0.91
C PRO A 51 11.27 -7.03 0.85
N VAL A 52 11.15 -6.42 -0.33
CA VAL A 52 10.19 -5.33 -0.58
C VAL A 52 9.34 -5.71 -1.76
N THR A 53 8.03 -5.64 -1.57
CA THR A 53 7.03 -5.96 -2.57
C THR A 53 6.14 -4.76 -2.82
N ARG A 54 5.52 -4.74 -4.00
CA ARG A 54 4.48 -3.80 -4.39
C ARG A 54 3.14 -4.53 -4.48
N MET A 55 2.12 -3.92 -3.91
CA MET A 55 0.72 -4.21 -4.19
C MET A 55 0.10 -3.02 -4.93
N LEU A 56 -0.71 -3.27 -5.95
CA LEU A 56 -1.56 -2.26 -6.57
C LEU A 56 -2.99 -2.42 -6.05
N VAL A 57 -3.62 -1.29 -5.76
CA VAL A 57 -5.03 -1.22 -5.35
C VAL A 57 -5.79 -0.44 -6.40
N ARG A 58 -6.68 -1.13 -7.11
CA ARG A 58 -7.57 -0.52 -8.11
C ARG A 58 -8.98 -0.45 -7.57
N VAL A 59 -9.62 0.70 -7.78
CA VAL A 59 -11.03 0.92 -7.45
C VAL A 59 -11.70 1.59 -8.65
N PRO A 60 -13.04 1.56 -8.76
CA PRO A 60 -13.75 2.41 -9.72
C PRO A 60 -13.32 3.87 -9.60
N ARG A 61 -13.28 4.61 -10.71
CA ARG A 61 -12.74 5.98 -10.75
C ARG A 61 -13.40 6.92 -9.74
N ARG A 62 -14.72 6.75 -9.52
CA ARG A 62 -15.53 7.51 -8.55
C ARG A 62 -15.09 7.29 -7.09
N ASP A 63 -14.47 6.16 -6.80
CA ASP A 63 -14.08 5.75 -5.44
C ASP A 63 -12.61 6.13 -5.14
N GLY A 64 -11.90 6.77 -6.07
CA GLY A 64 -10.49 7.13 -5.90
C GLY A 64 -10.21 8.02 -4.70
N LEU A 65 -11.09 8.98 -4.40
CA LEU A 65 -10.97 9.82 -3.21
C LEU A 65 -11.18 9.02 -1.92
N ALA A 66 -12.12 8.08 -1.93
CA ALA A 66 -12.38 7.20 -0.78
C ALA A 66 -11.18 6.28 -0.52
N LEU A 67 -10.55 5.74 -1.58
CA LEU A 67 -9.31 4.97 -1.49
C LEU A 67 -8.18 5.80 -0.87
N ALA A 68 -7.94 7.01 -1.37
CA ALA A 68 -6.90 7.89 -0.86
C ALA A 68 -7.13 8.23 0.63
N ALA A 69 -8.38 8.50 1.02
CA ALA A 69 -8.75 8.77 2.40
C ALA A 69 -8.54 7.55 3.31
N ALA A 70 -8.92 6.35 2.86
CA ALA A 70 -8.73 5.10 3.61
C ALA A 70 -7.24 4.81 3.85
N LEU A 71 -6.42 4.87 2.79
CA LEU A 71 -4.97 4.66 2.89
C LEU A 71 -4.31 5.71 3.79
N ARG A 72 -4.69 6.99 3.68
CA ARG A 72 -4.15 8.04 4.54
C ARG A 72 -4.48 7.80 6.02
N ARG A 73 -5.70 7.36 6.34
CA ARG A 73 -6.08 6.99 7.72
C ARG A 73 -5.26 5.79 8.20
N GLY A 74 -5.14 4.74 7.40
CA GLY A 74 -4.37 3.55 7.76
C GLY A 74 -2.90 3.86 8.04
N VAL A 75 -2.27 4.68 7.19
CA VAL A 75 -0.89 5.18 7.44
C VAL A 75 -0.79 5.93 8.77
N GLY A 76 -1.77 6.79 9.09
CA GLY A 76 -1.80 7.53 10.34
C GLY A 76 -1.90 6.62 11.57
N VAL A 77 -2.79 5.63 11.53
CA VAL A 77 -2.98 4.66 12.62
C VAL A 77 -1.72 3.82 12.83
N LEU A 78 -1.16 3.24 11.75
CA LEU A 78 0.02 2.38 11.85
C LEU A 78 1.26 3.16 12.29
N SER A 79 1.42 4.40 11.81
CA SER A 79 2.52 5.27 12.23
C SER A 79 2.45 5.60 13.73
N ALA A 80 1.24 5.82 14.26
CA ALA A 80 1.03 6.06 15.68
C ALA A 80 1.29 4.82 16.54
N ARG A 81 0.98 3.61 16.02
CA ARG A 81 1.27 2.34 16.72
C ARG A 81 2.74 1.97 16.70
N GLN A 82 3.48 2.35 15.65
CA GLN A 82 4.91 2.06 15.47
C GLN A 82 5.25 0.56 15.54
N THR A 83 4.29 -0.30 15.17
CA THR A 83 4.38 -1.77 15.30
C THR A 83 4.92 -2.48 14.07
N HIS A 84 5.06 -1.80 12.94
CA HIS A 84 5.48 -2.38 11.66
C HIS A 84 6.47 -1.46 10.94
N GLU A 85 7.28 -2.01 10.04
CA GLU A 85 8.07 -1.20 9.12
C GLU A 85 7.17 -0.28 8.28
N PRO A 86 7.66 0.90 7.86
CA PRO A 86 6.86 1.82 7.07
C PRO A 86 6.58 1.27 5.67
N ALA A 87 5.30 1.30 5.26
CA ALA A 87 4.88 1.16 3.88
C ALA A 87 4.82 2.54 3.19
N ARG A 88 5.16 2.59 1.89
CA ARG A 88 5.05 3.77 1.04
C ARG A 88 3.80 3.66 0.18
N VAL A 89 2.93 4.67 0.25
CA VAL A 89 1.75 4.78 -0.62
C VAL A 89 2.01 5.79 -1.73
N GLN A 90 1.68 5.43 -2.97
CA GLN A 90 1.66 6.33 -4.13
C GLN A 90 0.25 6.31 -4.71
N ILE A 91 -0.42 7.47 -4.77
CA ILE A 91 -1.71 7.60 -5.43
C ILE A 91 -1.47 7.83 -6.92
N ASP A 92 -2.22 7.11 -7.75
CA ASP A 92 -2.15 7.13 -9.21
C ASP A 92 -0.69 7.05 -9.72
N PRO A 93 0.02 5.95 -9.40
CA PRO A 93 1.43 5.79 -9.73
C PRO A 93 1.66 5.86 -11.25
N LEU A 94 2.70 6.59 -11.66
CA LEU A 94 3.10 6.69 -13.08
C LEU A 94 3.61 5.35 -13.65
N HIS A 95 4.16 4.48 -12.81
CA HIS A 95 4.69 3.17 -13.18
C HIS A 95 4.01 2.08 -12.35
N ILE A 96 3.35 1.13 -13.02
CA ILE A 96 2.62 0.01 -12.41
C ILE A 96 3.27 -1.36 -12.65
N GLY A 97 4.40 -1.39 -13.36
CA GLY A 97 5.23 -2.54 -13.68
C GLY A 97 6.49 -2.05 -14.35
#